data_AF-A0A1F5FKK2-F1
#
_entry.id   AF-A0A1F5FKK2-F1
#
_cell.length_a   1.000
_cell.length_b   1.000
_cell.length_c   1.000
_cell.angle_alpha   90.00
_cell.angle_beta   90.00
_cell.angle_gamma   90.00
#
_symmetry.space_group_name_H-M   'P 1'
#
loop_
_entity.id
_entity.type
_entity.pdbx_description
1 polymer ?
#
loop_
_entity_poly.entity_id
_entity_poly.type
_entity_poly.pdbx_seq_one_letter_code
_entity_poly.pdbx_strand_id
1 'polypeptide(L)'
;MGIIKEVAGELVVLRADNYSHSLAHIHQLFEEAKRDFPKLKDSDVLIVHYSGSAYARTFGIEFPLPPGIEAPATYTRITTLETTF
;
A
#
# COMPACT_ATOMS: atom_id res chain seq x y z
N MET A 1 -14.46 -0.16 -4.29
CA MET A 1 -13.07 -0.62 -4.39
C MET A 1 -12.65 -1.06 -3.00
N GLY A 2 -12.32 -2.34 -2.83
CA GLY A 2 -11.71 -2.81 -1.59
C GLY A 2 -10.26 -2.33 -1.53
N ILE A 3 -9.88 -1.72 -0.40
CA ILE A 3 -8.49 -1.39 -0.12
C ILE A 3 -7.97 -2.45 0.84
N ILE A 4 -6.92 -3.15 0.42
CA ILE A 4 -6.21 -4.12 1.23
C ILE A 4 -5.08 -3.37 1.94
N LYS A 5 -5.06 -3.42 3.28
CA LYS A 5 -4.08 -2.75 4.13
C LYS A 5 -3.18 -3.79 4.79
N GLU A 6 -1.89 -3.74 4.51
CA GLU A 6 -0.92 -4.71 4.97
C GLU A 6 0.35 -4.04 5.49
N VAL A 7 1.06 -4.76 6.36
CA VAL A 7 2.36 -4.32 6.89
C VAL A 7 3.34 -5.48 6.91
N ALA A 8 4.52 -5.27 6.34
CA ALA A 8 5.63 -6.21 6.25
C ALA A 8 6.85 -5.62 6.99
N GLY A 9 6.98 -5.94 8.28
CA GLY A 9 8.00 -5.30 9.12
C GLY A 9 7.76 -3.79 9.25
N GLU A 10 8.66 -2.98 8.68
CA GLU A 10 8.56 -1.53 8.61
C GLU A 10 8.04 -1.03 7.25
N LEU A 11 7.52 -1.90 6.38
CA LEU A 11 6.93 -1.48 5.11
C LEU A 11 5.40 -1.54 5.19
N VAL A 12 4.74 -0.44 4.84
CA VAL A 12 3.29 -0.36 4.73
C VAL A 12 2.90 -0.54 3.26
N VAL A 13 1.86 -1.34 3.04
CA VAL A 13 1.35 -1.72 1.72
C VAL A 13 -0.15 -1.46 1.67
N LEU A 14 -0.58 -0.63 0.72
CA LEU A 14 -2.00 -0.45 0.40
C LEU A 14 -2.26 -0.84 -1.04
N ARG A 15 -3.12 -1.84 -1.25
CA ARG A 15 -3.42 -2.37 -2.58
C ARG A 15 -4.89 -2.21 -2.91
N ALA A 16 -5.17 -1.96 -4.18
CA ALA A 16 -6.51 -2.08 -4.71
C ALA A 16 -6.78 -3.54 -5.10
N ASP A 17 -7.99 -4.02 -4.79
CA ASP A 17 -8.49 -5.34 -5.19
C ASP A 17 -8.81 -5.48 -6.69
N ASN A 18 -8.51 -4.46 -7.48
CA ASN A 18 -8.80 -4.41 -8.90
C ASN A 18 -7.61 -3.84 -9.69
N TYR A 19 -7.58 -4.17 -10.98
CA TYR A 19 -6.67 -3.56 -11.93
C TYR A 19 -7.34 -2.32 -12.49
N SER A 20 -6.83 -1.15 -12.14
CA SER A 20 -7.32 0.07 -12.75
C SER A 20 -6.19 1.04 -13.03
N HIS A 21 -6.08 1.42 -14.29
CA HIS A 21 -5.09 2.36 -14.79
C HIS A 21 -5.44 3.83 -14.51
N SER A 22 -6.41 4.09 -13.63
CA SER A 22 -6.85 5.46 -13.34
C SER A 22 -6.01 6.07 -12.21
N LEU A 23 -5.38 7.20 -12.49
CA LEU A 23 -4.75 8.08 -11.50
C LEU A 23 -5.68 8.38 -10.30
N ALA A 24 -7.00 8.40 -10.53
CA ALA A 24 -7.98 8.61 -9.46
C ALA A 24 -7.92 7.52 -8.38
N HIS A 25 -7.62 6.27 -8.73
CA HIS A 25 -7.51 5.20 -7.73
C HIS A 25 -6.20 5.26 -6.95
N ILE A 26 -5.10 5.65 -7.60
CA ILE A 26 -3.84 5.93 -6.90
C ILE A 26 -4.08 7.05 -5.87
N HIS A 27 -4.75 8.13 -6.29
CA HIS A 27 -5.11 9.22 -5.38
C HIS A 27 -5.97 8.73 -4.21
N GLN A 28 -6.92 7.81 -4.43
CA GLN A 28 -7.72 7.24 -3.34
C GLN A 28 -6.89 6.42 -2.35
N LEU A 29 -5.91 5.63 -2.83
CA LEU A 29 -4.99 4.91 -1.95
C LEU A 29 -4.14 5.87 -1.12
N PHE A 30 -3.69 6.97 -1.71
CA PHE A 30 -2.96 8.03 -1.00
C PHE A 30 -3.80 8.70 0.08
N GLU A 31 -5.04 9.08 -0.22
CA GLU A 31 -5.93 9.68 0.77
C GLU A 31 -6.20 8.72 1.93
N GLU A 32 -6.37 7.44 1.65
CA GLU A 32 -6.54 6.42 2.69
C GLU A 32 -5.27 6.25 3.53
N ALA A 33 -4.08 6.24 2.92
CA ALA A 33 -2.81 6.21 3.64
C ALA A 33 -2.62 7.48 4.50
N LYS A 34 -2.99 8.67 4.02
CA LYS A 34 -2.89 9.93 4.78
C LYS A 34 -3.84 9.99 5.97
N ARG A 35 -4.96 9.26 5.94
CA ARG A 35 -5.84 9.14 7.12
C ARG A 35 -5.16 8.42 8.28
N ASP A 36 -4.46 7.33 7.97
CA ASP A 36 -3.74 6.53 8.96
C ASP A 36 -2.37 7.16 9.30
N PHE A 37 -1.75 7.84 8.33
CA PHE A 37 -0.44 8.48 8.44
C PHE A 37 -0.49 9.94 7.96
N PRO A 38 -1.00 10.89 8.77
CA PRO A 38 -1.22 12.29 8.35
C PRO A 38 0.04 13.06 7.95
N LYS A 39 1.21 12.54 8.31
CA LYS A 39 2.52 13.14 7.98
C LYS A 39 3.18 12.53 6.75
N LEU A 40 2.52 11.56 6.10
CA LEU A 40 3.03 10.92 4.89
C LEU A 40 3.12 11.95 3.75
N LYS A 41 4.32 12.07 3.17
CA LYS A 41 4.54 12.91 1.99
C LYS A 41 4.45 12.08 0.74
N ASP A 42 4.02 12.74 -0.34
CA ASP A 42 3.89 12.07 -1.65
C ASP A 42 5.23 11.56 -2.17
N SER A 43 6.35 12.20 -1.78
CA SER A 43 7.71 11.78 -2.12
C SER A 43 8.16 10.47 -1.49
N ASP A 44 7.49 10.03 -0.42
CA ASP A 44 7.92 8.90 0.39
C ASP A 44 7.20 7.60 -0.05
N VAL A 45 6.35 7.70 -1.08
CA VAL A 45 5.47 6.64 -1.54
C VAL A 45 5.89 6.15 -2.92
N LEU A 46 6.01 4.83 -3.04
CA LEU A 46 6.26 4.14 -4.30
C LEU A 46 4.94 3.58 -4.83
N ILE A 47 4.65 3.82 -6.11
CA ILE A 47 3.54 3.18 -6.80
C ILE A 47 4.07 1.85 -7.35
N VAL A 48 3.47 0.74 -6.93
CA VAL A 48 3.94 -0.61 -7.25
C VAL A 48 2.88 -1.37 -8.03
N HIS A 49 3.31 -2.01 -9.11
CA HIS A 49 2.53 -2.99 -9.83
C HIS A 49 2.95 -4.38 -9.37
N TYR A 50 2.00 -5.14 -8.82
CA TYR A 50 2.29 -6.47 -8.33
C TYR A 50 2.10 -7.48 -9.45
N SER A 51 3.02 -8.43 -9.54
CA SER A 51 2.98 -9.55 -10.46
C SER A 51 3.22 -10.86 -9.69
N GLY A 52 2.78 -11.99 -10.22
CA GLY A 52 2.75 -13.27 -9.50
C GLY A 52 1.33 -13.81 -9.37
N SER A 53 1.17 -15.11 -9.11
CA SER A 53 -0.14 -15.77 -9.10
C SER A 53 -1.02 -15.39 -7.91
N ALA A 54 -0.45 -15.01 -6.76
CA ALA A 54 -1.23 -14.66 -5.57
C ALA A 54 -1.76 -13.21 -5.62
N TYR A 55 -1.09 -12.31 -6.34
CA TYR A 55 -1.45 -10.89 -6.43
C TYR A 55 -1.50 -10.35 -7.87
N ALA A 56 -1.71 -11.26 -8.82
CA ALA A 56 -1.82 -10.94 -10.24
C ALA A 56 -2.84 -9.82 -10.44
N ARG A 57 -2.46 -8.81 -11.24
CA ARG A 57 -3.36 -7.72 -11.66
C ARG A 57 -3.79 -6.82 -10.49
N THR A 58 -2.99 -6.72 -9.44
CA THR A 58 -3.17 -5.70 -8.41
C THR A 58 -2.11 -4.60 -8.56
N PHE A 59 -2.49 -3.39 -8.18
CA PHE A 59 -1.59 -2.26 -8.07
C PHE A 59 -1.80 -1.62 -6.70
N GLY A 60 -0.79 -0.90 -6.22
CA GLY A 60 -0.86 -0.31 -4.91
C GLY A 60 0.21 0.73 -4.68
N ILE A 61 0.29 1.15 -3.42
CA ILE A 61 1.33 2.01 -2.92
C ILE A 61 2.08 1.34 -1.78
N GLU A 62 3.38 1.61 -1.71
CA GLU A 62 4.27 1.14 -0.66
C GLU A 62 5.02 2.33 -0.07
N PHE A 63 5.20 2.34 1.25
CA PHE A 63 6.03 3.34 1.93
C PHE A 63 6.58 2.81 3.25
N PRO A 64 7.74 3.31 3.71
CA PRO A 64 8.27 2.96 5.02
C PRO A 64 7.37 3.52 6.13
N LEU A 65 7.13 2.70 7.15
CA LEU A 65 6.44 3.08 8.36
C LEU A 65 7.26 4.18 9.08
N PRO A 66 6.64 5.32 9.43
CA PRO A 66 7.38 6.38 10.11
C PRO A 66 7.96 5.91 11.45
N PRO A 67 9.18 6.33 11.83
CA PRO A 67 9.81 5.90 13.08
C PRO A 67 8.95 6.22 14.30
N GLY A 68 8.73 5.22 15.16
CA GLY A 68 7.95 5.37 16.40
C GLY A 68 6.43 5.43 16.19
N ILE A 69 5.95 5.16 14.97
CA ILE A 69 4.53 4.96 14.68
C ILE A 69 4.30 3.48 14.43
N GLU A 70 3.28 2.89 15.06
CA GLU A 70 2.83 1.54 14.73
C GLU A 70 1.74 1.58 13.67
N ALA A 71 1.74 0.59 12.77
CA ALA A 71 0.63 0.43 11.83
C ALA A 71 -0.67 0.15 12.60
N PRO A 72 -1.81 0.74 12.18
CA PRO A 72 -3.10 0.49 12.83
C PRO A 72 -3.44 -1.01 12.88
N ALA A 73 -4.19 -1.44 13.91
CA ALA A 73 -4.58 -2.85 14.09
C ALA A 73 -5.43 -3.42 12.94
N THR A 74 -5.95 -2.57 12.07
CA THR A 74 -6.67 -2.94 10.84
C THR A 74 -5.75 -3.45 9.73
N TYR A 75 -4.43 -3.27 9.86
CA TYR A 75 -3.45 -3.74 8.89
C TYR A 75 -3.12 -5.21 9.13
N THR A 76 -3.19 -5.99 8.05
CA THR A 76 -2.82 -7.41 8.09
C THR A 76 -1.30 -7.53 8.07
N ARG A 77 -0.71 -8.23 9.05
CA ARG A 77 0.73 -8.50 9.06
C ARG A 77 1.06 -9.59 8.05
N ILE A 78 1.99 -9.29 7.14
CA ILE A 78 2.49 -10.24 6.15
C ILE A 78 4.00 -10.42 6.31
N THR A 79 4.51 -11.58 5.94
CA THR A 79 5.94 -11.93 6.06
C THR A 79 6.71 -11.77 4.75
N THR A 80 6.01 -11.75 3.61
CA THR A 80 6.63 -11.70 2.28
C THR A 80 5.84 -10.79 1.36
N LEU A 81 6.57 -10.07 0.52
CA LEU A 81 6.05 -9.23 -0.55
C LEU A 81 6.34 -9.93 -1.86
N GLU A 82 5.32 -10.20 -2.67
CA GLU A 82 5.54 -10.61 -4.06
C GLU A 82 5.54 -9.36 -4.94
N THR A 83 6.67 -8.67 -5.03
CA THR A 83 6.86 -7.52 -5.92
C THR A 83 7.62 -7.90 -7.17
N THR A 84 7.45 -7.14 -8.25
CA THR A 84 8.24 -7.27 -9.47
C THR A 84 8.73 -5.88 -9.85
N PHE A 85 10.05 -5.73 -10.00
CA PHE A 85 10.73 -4.46 -10.31
C PHE A 85 10.71 -4.17 -11.81
#